data_AF-A0A1G7EZ71-F1
#
_entry.id   AF-A0A1G7EZ71-F1
#
_cell.length_a   1.000
_cell.length_b   1.000
_cell.length_c   1.000
_cell.angle_alpha   90.00
_cell.angle_beta   90.00
_cell.angle_gamma   90.00
#
_symmetry.space_group_name_H-M   'P 1'
#
loop_
_entity.id
_entity.type
_entity.pdbx_description
1 polymer ?
#
loop_
_entity_poly.entity_id
_entity_poly.type
_entity_poly.pdbx_seq_one_letter_code
_entity_poly.pdbx_strand_id
1 'polypeptide(L)'
;MDTSITENQKSVSAFIHLSTFLKFLFPFANFFAPLLLWTLNKEKDFVDEHGKQAINFQLSIIVYTLLLGLVCIPLFIFFIADFVSLAELLDDSVHSFQLHEIKNLSGYVLVLCLIILVFIALFIFELYAVITATMQASKGKLYKYPFTISFIKSTSRTIRE
;
A
#
# COMPACT_ATOMS: atom_id res chain seq x y z
N MET A 1 -10.86 -33.15 19.57
CA MET A 1 -11.08 -31.71 19.28
C MET A 1 -11.33 -31.65 17.80
N ASP A 2 -12.52 -31.26 17.36
CA ASP A 2 -12.81 -31.11 15.93
C ASP A 2 -11.82 -30.08 15.36
N THR A 3 -10.88 -30.56 14.56
CA THR A 3 -9.82 -29.78 13.91
C THR A 3 -10.32 -29.10 12.63
N SER A 4 -11.62 -28.86 12.52
CA SER A 4 -12.24 -28.22 11.36
C SER A 4 -12.39 -26.72 11.62
N ILE A 5 -11.91 -25.92 10.66
CA ILE A 5 -12.06 -24.46 10.69
C ILE A 5 -13.54 -24.13 10.57
N THR A 6 -14.08 -23.36 11.52
CA THR A 6 -15.50 -23.01 11.54
C THR A 6 -15.84 -21.94 10.51
N GLU A 7 -17.10 -21.86 10.07
CA GLU A 7 -17.55 -20.80 9.15
C GLU A 7 -17.31 -19.40 9.72
N ASN A 8 -17.52 -19.21 11.03
CA ASN A 8 -17.21 -17.93 11.69
C ASN A 8 -15.72 -17.56 11.57
N GLN A 9 -14.80 -18.51 11.75
CA GLN A 9 -13.37 -18.27 11.57
C GLN A 9 -13.03 -17.85 10.14
N LYS A 10 -13.65 -18.49 9.14
CA LYS A 10 -13.48 -18.14 7.71
C LYS A 10 -14.00 -16.73 7.42
N SER A 11 -15.22 -16.41 7.88
CA SER A 11 -15.82 -15.09 7.69
C SER A 11 -15.01 -13.99 8.36
N VAL A 12 -14.65 -14.15 9.64
CA VAL A 12 -13.83 -13.16 10.36
C VAL A 12 -12.48 -12.96 9.68
N SER A 13 -11.81 -14.03 9.27
CA SER A 13 -10.52 -13.94 8.57
C SER A 13 -10.63 -13.25 7.21
N ALA A 14 -11.70 -13.53 6.46
CA ALA A 14 -11.98 -12.83 5.20
C ALA A 14 -12.27 -11.34 5.46
N PHE A 15 -13.03 -11.01 6.49
CA PHE A 15 -13.31 -9.62 6.86
C PHE A 15 -12.07 -8.86 7.33
N ILE A 16 -11.13 -9.52 8.02
CA ILE A 16 -9.84 -8.91 8.36
C ILE A 16 -9.16 -8.40 7.08
N HIS A 17 -8.98 -9.24 6.07
CA HIS A 17 -8.36 -8.81 4.80
C HIS A 17 -9.20 -7.76 4.08
N LEU A 18 -10.50 -7.97 3.96
CA LEU A 18 -11.39 -7.06 3.23
C LEU A 18 -11.46 -5.67 3.89
N SER A 19 -11.39 -5.62 5.22
CA SER A 19 -11.45 -4.37 6.00
C SER A 19 -10.29 -3.43 5.69
N THR A 20 -9.19 -3.91 5.07
CA THR A 20 -8.08 -3.04 4.68
C THR A 20 -8.51 -2.02 3.64
N PHE A 21 -9.56 -2.28 2.86
CA PHE A 21 -10.10 -1.32 1.89
C PHE A 21 -10.90 -0.17 2.52
N LEU A 22 -11.15 -0.18 3.84
CA LEU A 22 -11.78 0.95 4.50
C LEU A 22 -10.94 2.24 4.42
N LYS A 23 -9.65 2.16 4.06
CA LYS A 23 -8.83 3.34 3.76
C LYS A 23 -9.43 4.26 2.69
N PHE A 24 -10.28 3.74 1.80
CA PHE A 24 -10.94 4.54 0.77
C PHE A 24 -12.04 5.44 1.33
N LEU A 25 -12.53 5.13 2.54
CA LEU A 25 -13.59 5.89 3.21
C LEU A 25 -13.04 6.71 4.39
N PHE A 26 -12.11 6.13 5.14
CA PHE A 26 -11.50 6.76 6.32
C PHE A 26 -9.98 6.65 6.27
N PRO A 27 -9.23 7.77 6.46
CA PRO A 27 -7.77 7.71 6.55
C PRO A 27 -7.30 6.70 7.61
N PHE A 28 -6.20 6.00 7.31
CA PHE A 28 -5.57 4.99 8.20
C PHE A 28 -6.43 3.76 8.57
N ALA A 29 -7.67 3.65 8.08
CA ALA A 29 -8.53 2.52 8.40
C ALA A 29 -8.02 1.17 7.86
N ASN A 30 -7.12 1.18 6.86
CA ASN A 30 -6.44 -0.03 6.40
C ASN A 30 -5.60 -0.73 7.48
N PHE A 31 -5.19 -0.02 8.52
CA PHE A 31 -4.47 -0.59 9.64
C PHE A 31 -5.39 -0.83 10.85
N PHE A 32 -6.20 0.16 11.21
CA PHE A 32 -7.03 0.07 12.43
C PHE A 32 -8.17 -0.93 12.32
N ALA A 33 -8.85 -1.02 11.17
CA ALA A 33 -9.96 -1.94 11.00
C ALA A 33 -9.55 -3.42 11.09
N PRO A 34 -8.54 -3.91 10.35
CA PRO A 34 -8.08 -5.30 10.51
C PRO A 34 -7.49 -5.56 11.89
N LEU A 35 -6.82 -4.57 12.50
CA LEU A 35 -6.23 -4.72 13.84
C LEU A 35 -7.32 -4.91 14.91
N LEU A 36 -8.41 -4.16 14.82
CA LEU A 36 -9.55 -4.30 15.71
C LEU A 36 -10.20 -5.66 15.54
N LEU A 37 -10.53 -6.06 14.30
CA LEU A 37 -11.14 -7.36 14.00
C LEU A 37 -10.27 -8.53 14.47
N TRP A 38 -8.96 -8.45 14.24
CA TRP A 38 -7.99 -9.44 14.69
C TRP A 38 -7.92 -9.49 16.21
N THR A 39 -7.76 -8.35 16.89
CA THR A 39 -7.58 -8.32 18.36
C THR A 39 -8.78 -8.89 19.11
N LEU A 40 -10.00 -8.73 18.57
CA LEU A 40 -11.23 -9.27 19.13
C LEU A 40 -11.43 -10.78 18.91
N ASN A 41 -10.63 -11.41 18.03
CA ASN A 41 -10.82 -12.81 17.61
C ASN A 41 -9.53 -13.64 17.59
N LYS A 42 -8.41 -13.09 18.07
CA LYS A 42 -7.06 -13.66 17.95
C LYS A 42 -6.83 -14.94 18.76
N GLU A 43 -7.75 -15.31 19.64
CA GLU A 43 -7.66 -16.55 20.42
C GLU A 43 -7.78 -17.83 19.56
N LYS A 44 -8.14 -17.68 18.28
CA LYS A 44 -8.27 -18.76 17.31
C LYS A 44 -7.06 -18.76 16.38
N ASP A 45 -6.24 -19.82 16.40
CA ASP A 45 -4.99 -19.91 15.62
C ASP A 45 -5.13 -19.52 14.14
N PHE A 46 -6.20 -19.97 13.48
CA PHE A 46 -6.47 -19.64 12.07
C PHE A 46 -6.69 -18.13 11.86
N VAL A 47 -7.47 -17.49 12.75
CA VAL A 47 -7.74 -16.05 12.68
C VAL A 47 -6.49 -15.26 13.06
N ASP A 48 -5.72 -15.75 14.03
CA ASP A 48 -4.48 -15.11 14.47
C ASP A 48 -3.45 -15.04 13.34
N GLU A 49 -3.26 -16.14 12.60
CA GLU A 49 -2.36 -16.14 11.45
C GLU A 49 -2.83 -15.20 10.32
N HIS A 50 -4.13 -15.17 10.00
CA HIS A 50 -4.64 -14.21 9.02
C HIS A 50 -4.54 -12.76 9.49
N GLY A 51 -4.77 -12.48 10.77
CA GLY A 51 -4.57 -11.18 11.40
C GLY A 51 -3.14 -10.68 11.28
N LYS A 52 -2.17 -11.51 11.69
CA LYS A 52 -0.73 -11.21 11.54
C LYS A 52 -0.35 -10.94 10.08
N GLN A 53 -0.84 -11.75 9.15
CA GLN A 53 -0.57 -11.59 7.72
C GLN A 53 -1.13 -10.28 7.17
N ALA A 54 -2.38 -9.94 7.51
CA ALA A 54 -3.00 -8.68 7.08
C ALA A 54 -2.25 -7.46 7.63
N ILE A 55 -1.92 -7.46 8.93
CA ILE A 55 -1.19 -6.36 9.57
C ILE A 55 0.23 -6.22 9.02
N ASN A 56 0.97 -7.32 8.87
CA ASN A 56 2.30 -7.29 8.27
C ASN A 56 2.28 -6.73 6.85
N PHE A 57 1.31 -7.15 6.03
CA PHE A 57 1.17 -6.67 4.67
C PHE A 57 0.83 -5.17 4.63
N GLN A 58 -0.12 -4.72 5.43
CA GLN A 58 -0.49 -3.29 5.47
C GLN A 58 0.65 -2.41 5.98
N LEU A 59 1.42 -2.86 6.97
CA LEU A 59 2.66 -2.19 7.37
C LEU A 59 3.69 -2.17 6.25
N SER A 60 3.83 -3.25 5.49
CA SER A 60 4.74 -3.31 4.33
C SER A 60 4.34 -2.29 3.26
N ILE A 61 3.05 -2.18 2.94
CA ILE A 61 2.53 -1.17 2.00
C ILE A 61 2.79 0.25 2.50
N ILE A 62 2.63 0.51 3.81
CA ILE A 62 2.97 1.82 4.40
C ILE A 62 4.47 2.12 4.21
N VAL A 63 5.35 1.15 4.47
CA VAL A 63 6.79 1.33 4.26
C VAL A 63 7.12 1.59 2.79
N TYR A 64 6.55 0.82 1.86
CA TYR A 64 6.80 1.00 0.43
C TYR A 64 6.32 2.36 -0.08
N THR A 65 5.13 2.79 0.35
CA THR A 65 4.58 4.10 -0.02
C THR A 65 5.36 5.26 0.62
N LEU A 66 5.84 5.11 1.86
CA LEU A 66 6.70 6.11 2.51
C LEU A 66 8.05 6.25 1.80
N LEU A 67 8.69 5.14 1.43
CA LEU A 67 9.96 5.15 0.69
C LEU A 67 9.81 5.80 -0.69
N LEU A 68 8.74 5.47 -1.43
CA LEU A 68 8.41 6.15 -2.68
C LEU A 68 8.17 7.64 -2.47
N GLY A 69 7.40 8.00 -1.44
CA GLY A 69 7.14 9.40 -1.08
C GLY A 69 8.42 10.19 -0.77
N LEU A 70 9.38 9.59 -0.07
CA LEU A 70 10.67 10.23 0.23
C LEU A 70 11.47 10.54 -1.05
N VAL A 71 11.43 9.64 -2.03
CA VAL A 71 12.06 9.88 -3.35
C VAL A 71 11.35 11.01 -4.11
N CYS A 72 10.04 11.17 -3.93
CA CYS A 72 9.27 12.24 -4.57
C CYS A 72 9.59 13.64 -4.04
N ILE A 73 10.01 13.79 -2.77
CA ILE A 73 10.24 15.11 -2.14
C ILE A 73 11.24 15.97 -2.93
N PRO A 74 12.50 15.53 -3.17
CA PRO A 74 13.45 16.36 -3.92
C PRO A 74 12.97 16.63 -5.35
N LEU A 75 12.36 15.64 -6.00
CA LEU A 75 11.83 15.79 -7.36
C LEU A 75 10.75 16.86 -7.45
N PHE A 76 9.89 16.95 -6.43
CA PHE A 76 8.83 17.94 -6.36
C PHE A 76 9.38 19.34 -6.10
N ILE A 77 10.43 19.48 -5.29
CA ILE A 77 11.11 20.76 -5.06
C ILE A 77 11.70 21.30 -6.37
N PHE A 78 12.42 20.46 -7.12
CA PHE A 78 12.96 20.85 -8.42
C PHE A 78 11.87 21.18 -9.44
N PHE A 79 10.80 20.38 -9.48
CA PHE A 79 9.66 20.65 -10.36
C PHE A 79 8.99 21.99 -10.06
N ILE A 80 8.77 22.33 -8.78
CA ILE A 80 8.18 23.62 -8.39
C ILE A 80 9.08 24.78 -8.80
N ALA A 81 10.39 24.69 -8.58
CA ALA A 81 11.32 25.76 -8.96
C ALA A 81 11.22 26.09 -10.46
N ASP A 82 11.31 25.06 -11.30
CA ASP A 82 11.16 25.21 -12.76
C ASP A 82 9.76 25.72 -13.16
N PHE A 83 8.71 25.26 -12.47
CA PHE A 83 7.35 25.71 -12.74
C PHE A 83 7.14 27.19 -12.41
N VAL A 84 7.72 27.68 -11.31
CA VAL A 84 7.69 29.11 -10.95
C VAL A 84 8.42 29.95 -11.99
N SER A 85 9.62 29.53 -12.43
CA SER A 85 10.34 30.23 -13.50
C SER A 85 9.56 30.27 -14.81
N LEU A 86 8.84 29.20 -15.16
CA LEU A 86 7.95 29.19 -16.32
C LEU A 86 6.76 30.16 -16.14
N ALA A 87 6.16 30.22 -14.95
CA ALA A 87 5.03 31.10 -14.67
C ALA A 87 5.43 32.58 -14.75
N GLU A 88 6.61 32.95 -14.25
CA GLU A 88 7.17 34.31 -14.36
C GLU A 88 7.41 34.71 -15.83
N LEU A 89 7.91 33.80 -16.66
CA LEU A 89 8.09 34.05 -18.10
C LEU A 89 6.79 34.28 -18.87
N LEU A 90 5.68 33.68 -18.41
CA LEU A 90 4.37 33.88 -19.02
C LEU A 90 3.75 35.22 -18.61
N ASP A 91 4.12 35.75 -17.45
CA ASP A 91 3.70 37.07 -16.95
C ASP A 91 4.49 38.20 -17.62
N ASP A 92 5.81 38.02 -17.81
CA ASP A 92 6.74 39.08 -18.24
C ASP A 92 6.86 39.24 -19.77
N SER A 93 5.77 38.98 -20.51
CA SER A 93 5.70 39.10 -21.98
C SER A 93 5.84 40.54 -22.53
N VAL A 94 6.44 41.49 -21.79
CA VAL A 94 6.64 42.88 -22.22
C VAL A 94 8.11 43.28 -22.39
N HIS A 95 9.14 42.75 -21.70
CA HIS A 95 10.52 43.22 -21.93
C HIS A 95 11.63 42.13 -21.93
N SER A 96 12.18 41.91 -23.14
CA SER A 96 13.48 41.30 -23.47
C SER A 96 13.93 40.01 -22.74
N PHE A 97 13.68 38.90 -23.42
CA PHE A 97 14.13 37.54 -23.10
C PHE A 97 15.65 37.37 -22.98
N GLN A 98 16.11 36.87 -21.83
CA GLN A 98 17.32 36.06 -21.72
C GLN A 98 16.93 34.60 -21.45
N LEU A 99 17.04 33.74 -22.46
CA LEU A 99 16.78 32.31 -22.34
C LEU A 99 17.95 31.61 -21.64
N HIS A 100 17.93 31.60 -20.32
CA HIS A 100 18.68 30.63 -19.54
C HIS A 100 17.69 29.80 -18.70
N GLU A 101 17.79 28.48 -18.81
CA GLU A 101 17.27 27.46 -17.86
C GLU A 101 15.97 26.65 -18.10
N ILE A 102 15.15 26.83 -19.15
CA ILE A 102 13.98 25.91 -19.41
C ILE A 102 14.38 24.57 -20.09
N LYS A 103 15.54 23.98 -19.76
CA LYS A 103 16.00 22.77 -20.46
C LYS A 103 15.50 21.45 -19.86
N ASN A 104 15.09 21.43 -18.60
CA ASN A 104 14.85 20.18 -17.86
C ASN A 104 13.36 19.84 -17.61
N LEU A 105 12.43 20.71 -18.02
CA LEU A 105 10.99 20.52 -17.81
C LEU A 105 10.47 19.19 -18.38
N SER A 106 10.94 18.78 -19.57
CA SER A 106 10.55 17.50 -20.20
C SER A 106 11.01 16.28 -19.39
N GLY A 107 12.15 16.38 -18.71
CA GLY A 107 12.70 15.33 -17.85
C GLY A 107 11.86 15.12 -16.60
N TYR A 108 11.47 16.20 -15.91
CA TYR A 108 10.64 16.11 -14.71
C TYR A 108 9.26 15.54 -15.00
N VAL A 109 8.63 15.95 -16.10
CA VAL A 109 7.33 15.40 -16.52
C VAL A 109 7.43 13.89 -16.75
N LEU A 110 8.49 13.41 -17.43
CA LEU A 110 8.71 11.99 -17.65
C LEU A 110 8.87 11.23 -16.32
N VAL A 111 9.69 11.75 -15.40
CA VAL A 111 9.91 11.13 -14.08
C VAL A 111 8.62 11.08 -13.26
N LEU A 112 7.82 12.16 -13.26
CA LEU A 112 6.51 12.18 -12.59
C LEU A 112 5.55 11.15 -13.17
N CYS A 113 5.50 11.00 -14.50
CA CYS A 113 4.70 9.96 -15.16
C CYS A 113 5.14 8.54 -14.74
N LEU A 114 6.45 8.28 -14.63
CA LEU A 114 6.96 7.00 -14.15
C LEU A 114 6.59 6.74 -12.68
N ILE A 115 6.66 7.76 -11.83
CA ILE A 115 6.27 7.65 -10.43
C ILE A 115 4.78 7.31 -10.31
N ILE A 116 3.92 8.02 -11.04
CA ILE A 116 2.47 7.75 -11.07
C ILE A 116 2.21 6.31 -11.53
N LEU A 117 2.92 5.83 -12.56
CA LEU A 117 2.82 4.46 -13.03
C LEU A 117 3.19 3.44 -11.95
N VAL A 118 4.25 3.71 -11.18
CA VAL A 118 4.67 2.85 -10.05
C VAL A 118 3.62 2.84 -8.94
N PHE A 119 3.02 3.99 -8.59
CA PHE A 119 1.93 4.05 -7.61
C PHE A 119 0.69 3.26 -8.07
N ILE A 120 0.32 3.37 -9.34
CA ILE A 120 -0.78 2.60 -9.93
C ILE A 120 -0.47 1.10 -9.88
N ALA A 121 0.75 0.70 -10.25
CA ALA A 121 1.17 -0.70 -10.18
C ALA A 121 1.11 -1.24 -8.75
N LEU A 122 1.57 -0.47 -7.76
CA LEU A 122 1.51 -0.84 -6.35
C LEU A 122 0.06 -0.96 -5.86
N PHE A 123 -0.82 -0.05 -6.29
CA PHE A 123 -2.25 -0.09 -5.98
C PHE A 123 -2.93 -1.35 -6.54
N ILE A 124 -2.70 -1.66 -7.82
CA ILE A 124 -3.25 -2.86 -8.46
C ILE A 124 -2.73 -4.13 -7.77
N PHE A 125 -1.43 -4.16 -7.44
CA PHE A 125 -0.82 -5.27 -6.72
C PHE A 125 -1.46 -5.47 -5.34
N GLU A 126 -1.68 -4.40 -4.58
CA GLU A 126 -2.34 -4.47 -3.27
C GLU A 126 -3.76 -4.99 -3.39
N LEU A 127 -4.53 -4.47 -4.34
CA LEU A 127 -5.90 -4.92 -4.62
C LEU A 127 -5.93 -6.42 -4.91
N TYR A 128 -5.08 -6.88 -5.82
CA TYR A 128 -4.96 -8.29 -6.18
C TYR A 128 -4.63 -9.17 -4.97
N ALA A 129 -3.63 -8.76 -4.16
CA ALA A 129 -3.17 -9.54 -3.02
C ALA A 129 -4.26 -9.64 -1.93
N VAL A 130 -4.95 -8.54 -1.62
CA VAL A 130 -6.03 -8.51 -0.61
C VAL A 130 -7.24 -9.34 -1.05
N ILE A 131 -7.64 -9.25 -2.33
CA ILE A 131 -8.74 -10.07 -2.86
C ILE A 131 -8.39 -11.55 -2.76
N THR A 132 -7.16 -11.93 -3.14
CA THR A 132 -6.68 -13.32 -3.07
C THR A 132 -6.65 -13.82 -1.63
N ALA A 133 -6.16 -13.00 -0.69
CA ALA A 133 -6.15 -13.34 0.74
C ALA A 133 -7.57 -13.55 1.29
N THR A 134 -8.50 -12.67 0.93
CA THR A 134 -9.92 -12.75 1.30
C THR A 134 -10.55 -14.05 0.78
N MET A 135 -10.31 -14.39 -0.50
CA MET A 135 -10.81 -15.61 -1.11
C MET A 135 -10.21 -16.89 -0.51
N GLN A 136 -8.95 -16.85 -0.10
CA GLN A 136 -8.29 -18.00 0.52
C GLN A 136 -8.79 -18.20 1.96
N ALA A 137 -8.96 -17.11 2.71
CA ALA A 137 -9.54 -17.14 4.05
C ALA A 137 -10.98 -17.69 4.04
N SER A 138 -11.81 -17.29 3.07
CA SER A 138 -13.18 -17.82 2.94
C SER A 138 -13.23 -19.31 2.60
N LYS A 139 -12.18 -19.85 1.98
CA LYS A 139 -12.01 -21.29 1.73
C LYS A 139 -11.40 -22.05 2.92
N GLY A 140 -11.10 -21.37 4.03
CA GLY A 140 -10.40 -21.97 5.17
C GLY A 140 -8.93 -22.29 4.91
N LYS A 141 -8.28 -21.61 3.94
CA LYS A 141 -6.87 -21.80 3.62
C LYS A 141 -6.06 -20.61 4.13
N LEU A 142 -4.94 -20.92 4.80
CA LEU A 142 -3.96 -19.90 5.15
C LEU A 142 -3.41 -19.25 3.88
N TYR A 143 -3.12 -17.96 3.97
CA TYR A 143 -2.55 -17.19 2.86
C TYR A 143 -1.41 -16.33 3.38
N LYS A 144 -0.27 -16.41 2.69
CA LYS A 144 0.89 -15.56 2.94
C LYS A 144 0.97 -14.53 1.83
N TYR A 145 0.93 -13.26 2.21
CA TYR A 145 1.02 -12.18 1.25
C TYR A 145 2.39 -12.16 0.55
N PRO A 146 2.43 -11.97 -0.78
CA PRO A 146 3.69 -11.75 -1.49
C PRO A 146 4.32 -10.41 -1.06
N PHE A 147 5.65 -10.33 -1.12
CA PHE A 147 6.42 -9.13 -0.77
C PHE A 147 6.06 -8.51 0.60
N THR A 148 5.76 -9.35 1.58
CA THR A 148 5.43 -8.92 2.94
C THR A 148 6.63 -9.01 3.87
N ILE A 149 6.90 -7.92 4.59
CA ILE A 149 7.87 -7.86 5.67
C ILE A 149 7.20 -8.38 6.95
N SER A 150 7.84 -9.33 7.63
CA SER A 150 7.29 -9.94 8.84
C SER A 150 7.63 -9.13 10.09
N PHE A 151 6.84 -8.09 10.38
CA PHE A 151 6.97 -7.29 11.61
C PHE A 151 6.52 -8.07 12.84
N ILE A 152 5.43 -8.84 12.68
CA ILE A 152 4.88 -9.74 13.68
C ILE A 152 5.17 -11.16 13.22
N LYS A 153 5.80 -11.96 14.07
CA LYS A 153 6.17 -13.34 13.73
C LYS A 153 4.90 -14.17 13.57
N SER A 154 4.62 -14.57 12.33
CA SER A 154 3.62 -15.57 11.98
C SER A 154 4.21 -16.95 12.26
N THR A 155 3.53 -17.75 13.07
CA THR A 155 3.92 -19.13 13.31
C THR A 155 3.36 -19.92 12.16
N SER A 156 4.00 -19.80 10.99
CA SER A 156 3.95 -20.83 9.96
C SER A 156 4.54 -22.08 10.60
N ARG A 157 3.73 -22.87 11.30
CA ARG A 157 4.10 -24.21 11.72
C ARG A 157 4.43 -24.91 10.40
N THR A 158 5.71 -25.15 10.18
CA THR A 158 6.24 -25.83 9.01
C THR A 158 5.49 -27.14 8.90
N ILE A 159 4.43 -27.18 8.08
CA ILE A 159 4.01 -28.44 7.48
C ILE A 159 5.12 -28.70 6.48
N ARG A 160 6.10 -29.45 6.97
CA ARG A 160 7.11 -30.08 6.14
C ARG A 160 6.37 -30.92 5.12
N GLU A 161 6.66 -30.67 3.86
CA GLU A 161 6.92 -31.74 2.91
C GLU A 161 8.32 -31.48 2.34
#